data_AF-A0A9E5Z7K1-F1
#
_entry.id   AF-A0A9E5Z7K1-F1
#
_cell.length_a   1.000
_cell.length_b   1.000
_cell.length_c   1.000
_cell.angle_alpha   90.00
_cell.angle_beta   90.00
_cell.angle_gamma   90.00
#
_symmetry.space_group_name_H-M   'P 1'
#
loop_
_entity.id
_entity.type
_entity.pdbx_description
1 polymer ?
#
loop_
_entity_poly.entity_id
_entity_poly.type
_entity_poly.pdbx_seq_one_letter_code
_entity_poly.pdbx_strand_id
1 'polypeptide(L)'
;MQKNYETISGLDTEILAISADSPSQAEKAVESLGLSYPILFDVDSDVVGEYGVDNLHGDGVPAPAIFIVDKAGDIRWQYISGNPYDWPDVEKIISQLRMVQAS
;
A
#
# COMPACT_ATOMS: atom_id res chain seq x y z
N MET A 1 4.98 -7.92 2.32
CA MET A 1 3.59 -8.25 1.95
C MET A 1 3.47 -9.63 1.29
N GLN A 2 4.09 -9.91 0.13
CA GLN A 2 3.97 -11.19 -0.59
C GLN A 2 4.02 -12.48 0.26
N LYS A 3 5.00 -12.62 1.16
CA LYS A 3 5.11 -13.81 2.04
C LYS A 3 3.90 -14.03 2.97
N ASN A 4 3.13 -12.97 3.24
CA ASN A 4 1.98 -12.97 4.13
C ASN A 4 0.67 -12.74 3.38
N TYR A 5 0.69 -12.77 2.04
CA TYR A 5 -0.49 -12.48 1.23
C TYR A 5 -1.63 -13.45 1.58
N GLU A 6 -1.38 -14.76 1.62
CA GLU A 6 -2.40 -15.74 2.00
C GLU A 6 -2.99 -15.50 3.38
N THR A 7 -2.16 -15.12 4.37
CA THR A 7 -2.63 -14.77 5.71
C THR A 7 -3.55 -13.55 5.69
N ILE A 8 -3.20 -12.52 4.91
CA ILE A 8 -3.99 -11.29 4.78
C ILE A 8 -5.30 -11.58 4.02
N SER A 9 -5.24 -12.31 2.90
CA SER A 9 -6.41 -12.75 2.13
C SER A 9 -7.34 -13.63 2.95
N GLY A 10 -6.81 -14.50 3.81
CA GLY A 10 -7.58 -15.32 4.74
C GLY A 10 -8.36 -14.51 5.79
N LEU A 11 -8.03 -13.24 5.97
CA LEU A 11 -8.78 -12.28 6.77
C LEU A 11 -9.80 -11.50 5.91
N ASP A 12 -10.32 -12.05 4.81
CA ASP A 12 -11.32 -11.38 3.95
C ASP A 12 -10.86 -9.96 3.53
N THR A 13 -9.58 -9.85 3.16
CA THR A 13 -8.89 -8.59 2.85
C THR A 13 -8.05 -8.73 1.59
N GLU A 14 -8.14 -7.77 0.68
CA GLU A 14 -7.30 -7.72 -0.52
C GLU A 14 -6.13 -6.73 -0.34
N ILE A 15 -4.96 -7.05 -0.88
CA ILE A 15 -3.83 -6.12 -0.94
C ILE A 15 -3.89 -5.43 -2.31
N LEU A 16 -3.96 -4.10 -2.31
CA LEU A 16 -3.77 -3.30 -3.52
C LEU A 16 -2.44 -2.55 -3.38
N ALA A 17 -1.44 -2.92 -4.17
CA ALA A 17 -0.22 -2.12 -4.26
C ALA A 17 -0.46 -0.96 -5.25
N ILE A 18 -0.01 0.24 -4.92
CA ILE A 18 -0.10 1.41 -5.79
C ILE A 18 1.32 1.85 -6.14
N SER A 19 1.59 2.08 -7.42
CA SER A 19 2.84 2.68 -7.90
C SER A 19 2.55 3.91 -8.76
N ALA A 20 3.30 4.98 -8.52
CA ALA A 20 3.32 6.18 -9.37
C ALA A 20 4.32 6.07 -10.54
N ASP A 21 4.95 4.89 -10.71
CA ASP A 21 5.88 4.67 -11.80
C ASP A 21 5.17 4.71 -13.16
N SER A 22 5.86 5.21 -14.18
CA SER A 22 5.34 5.20 -15.55
C SER A 22 5.08 3.77 -16.05
N PRO A 23 4.16 3.54 -17.00
CA PRO A 23 3.79 2.21 -17.52
C PRO A 23 4.99 1.34 -17.98
N SER A 24 6.02 1.96 -18.56
CA SER A 24 7.21 1.24 -19.05
C SER A 24 8.17 0.77 -17.94
N GLN A 25 8.13 1.41 -16.76
CA GLN A 25 8.86 1.01 -15.56
C GLN A 25 8.05 -0.03 -14.78
N ALA A 26 6.74 0.19 -14.73
CA ALA A 26 5.72 -0.68 -14.17
C ALA A 26 5.69 -2.10 -14.77
N GLU A 27 5.69 -2.25 -16.10
CA GLU A 27 5.65 -3.57 -16.77
C GLU A 27 6.82 -4.47 -16.33
N LYS A 28 8.03 -3.92 -16.30
CA LYS A 28 9.22 -4.66 -15.85
C LYS A 28 9.19 -5.02 -14.37
N ALA A 29 8.65 -4.12 -13.54
CA ALA A 29 8.47 -4.38 -12.12
C ALA A 29 7.46 -5.52 -11.89
N VAL A 30 6.31 -5.50 -12.57
CA VAL A 30 5.30 -6.56 -12.49
C VAL A 30 5.87 -7.92 -12.91
N GLU A 31 6.54 -7.97 -14.07
CA GLU A 31 7.13 -9.22 -14.58
C GLU A 31 8.20 -9.81 -13.66
N SER A 32 9.00 -8.95 -13.01
CA SER A 32 10.10 -9.39 -12.15
C SER A 32 9.69 -9.72 -10.71
N LEU A 33 8.63 -9.11 -10.19
CA LEU A 33 8.25 -9.25 -8.79
C LEU A 33 7.37 -10.49 -8.51
N GLY A 34 6.68 -11.02 -9.53
CA GLY A 34 5.87 -12.24 -9.38
C GLY A 34 4.82 -12.15 -8.26
N LEU A 35 4.25 -10.95 -8.07
CA LEU A 35 3.31 -10.68 -6.98
C LEU A 35 1.98 -11.38 -7.22
N SER A 36 1.39 -11.89 -6.15
CA SER A 36 0.10 -12.59 -6.19
C SER A 36 -1.10 -11.66 -5.99
N TYR A 37 -0.85 -10.40 -5.61
CA TYR A 37 -1.83 -9.35 -5.45
C TYR A 37 -1.72 -8.31 -6.57
N PRO A 38 -2.81 -7.61 -6.90
CA PRO A 38 -2.82 -6.60 -7.95
C PRO A 38 -1.90 -5.40 -7.61
N ILE A 39 -1.34 -4.82 -8.67
CA ILE A 39 -0.65 -3.54 -8.65
C ILE A 39 -1.47 -2.58 -9.52
N LEU A 40 -1.80 -1.43 -8.96
CA LEU A 40 -2.47 -0.32 -9.62
C LEU A 40 -1.43 0.76 -9.95
N PHE A 41 -1.58 1.40 -11.11
CA PHE A 41 -0.69 2.45 -11.56
C PHE A 41 -1.38 3.80 -11.49
N ASP A 42 -0.81 4.70 -10.69
CA ASP A 42 -1.25 6.08 -10.48
C ASP A 42 -0.28 7.03 -11.19
N VAL A 43 -0.25 6.93 -12.51
CA VAL A 43 0.76 7.60 -13.35
C VAL A 43 0.70 9.13 -13.24
N ASP A 44 -0.49 9.67 -13.01
CA ASP A 44 -0.72 11.11 -12.85
C ASP A 44 -0.60 11.57 -11.37
N SER A 45 -0.33 10.64 -10.45
CA SER A 45 -0.23 10.88 -9.00
C SER A 45 -1.49 11.47 -8.34
N ASP A 46 -2.66 11.25 -8.95
CA ASP A 46 -3.94 11.75 -8.45
C ASP A 46 -4.30 11.04 -7.13
N VAL A 47 -4.19 9.70 -7.07
CA VAL A 47 -4.53 8.91 -5.89
C VAL A 47 -3.54 9.18 -4.76
N VAL A 48 -2.25 9.21 -5.06
CA VAL A 48 -1.19 9.58 -4.10
C VAL A 48 -1.46 10.96 -3.51
N GLY A 49 -1.87 11.92 -4.35
CA GLY A 49 -2.26 13.27 -3.94
C GLY A 49 -3.48 13.28 -3.03
N GLU A 50 -4.55 12.56 -3.39
CA GLU A 50 -5.77 12.45 -2.58
C GLU A 50 -5.52 11.80 -1.20
N TYR A 51 -4.60 10.85 -1.13
CA TYR A 51 -4.18 10.22 0.13
C TYR A 51 -3.16 11.06 0.92
N GLY A 52 -2.74 12.21 0.39
CA GLY A 52 -1.87 13.17 1.07
C GLY A 52 -0.45 12.68 1.30
N VAL A 53 0.05 11.78 0.45
CA VAL A 53 1.38 11.17 0.59
C VAL A 53 2.35 11.56 -0.53
N ASP A 54 1.96 12.49 -1.40
CA ASP A 54 2.82 12.98 -2.46
C ASP A 54 4.00 13.80 -1.93
N ASN A 55 5.22 13.45 -2.38
CA ASN A 55 6.46 14.19 -2.18
C ASN A 55 6.71 14.72 -0.74
N LEU A 56 6.26 13.98 0.30
CA LEU A 56 6.38 14.44 1.69
C LEU A 56 7.83 14.56 2.16
N HIS A 57 8.76 13.86 1.52
CA HIS A 57 10.18 13.88 1.86
C HIS A 57 10.99 14.85 0.99
N GLY A 58 10.36 15.50 -0.01
CA GLY A 58 11.01 16.47 -0.90
C GLY A 58 11.93 15.84 -1.96
N ASP A 59 11.80 14.55 -2.21
CA ASP A 59 12.60 13.75 -3.15
C ASP A 59 11.91 13.48 -4.49
N GLY A 60 10.69 14.00 -4.67
CA GLY A 60 9.92 13.92 -5.91
C GLY A 60 9.18 12.60 -6.10
N VAL A 61 9.02 11.80 -5.05
CA VAL A 61 8.27 10.53 -5.09
C VAL A 61 7.27 10.44 -3.93
N PRO A 62 6.24 9.57 -4.04
CA PRO A 62 5.33 9.29 -2.94
C PRO A 62 6.07 8.77 -1.71
N ALA A 63 5.69 9.25 -0.51
CA ALA A 63 6.18 8.68 0.73
C ALA A 63 5.64 7.23 0.90
N PRO A 64 6.47 6.29 1.39
CA PRO A 64 5.99 4.97 1.77
C PRO A 64 4.81 5.04 2.73
N ALA A 65 3.69 4.44 2.36
CA ALA A 65 2.48 4.48 3.14
C ALA A 65 1.67 3.19 3.02
N ILE A 66 0.88 2.92 4.06
CA ILE A 66 -0.06 1.79 4.12
C ILE A 66 -1.36 2.29 4.72
N PHE A 67 -2.47 1.99 4.06
CA PHE A 67 -3.81 2.33 4.52
C PHE A 67 -4.61 1.05 4.67
N ILE A 68 -5.38 0.94 5.77
CA ILE A 68 -6.42 -0.07 5.95
C ILE A 68 -7.74 0.64 5.72
N VAL A 69 -8.40 0.27 4.63
CA VAL A 69 -9.69 0.79 4.21
C VAL A 69 -10.72 -0.30 4.43
N ASP A 70 -11.86 0.04 5.04
CA ASP A 70 -12.94 -0.93 5.25
C ASP A 70 -13.86 -1.07 4.04
N LYS A 71 -14.88 -1.92 4.17
CA LYS A 71 -15.86 -2.18 3.09
C LYS A 71 -16.78 -1.00 2.78
N ALA A 72 -16.87 0.01 3.66
CA ALA A 72 -17.59 1.25 3.41
C ALA A 72 -16.74 2.28 2.67
N GLY A 73 -15.42 2.02 2.51
CA GLY A 73 -14.47 2.94 1.90
C GLY A 73 -13.82 3.89 2.90
N ASP A 74 -14.03 3.70 4.21
CA ASP A 74 -13.43 4.55 5.24
C ASP A 74 -12.02 4.08 5.58
N ILE A 75 -11.08 5.02 5.70
CA ILE A 75 -9.75 4.75 6.27
C ILE A 75 -9.92 4.49 7.76
N ARG A 76 -9.64 3.25 8.19
CA ARG A 76 -9.71 2.84 9.61
C ARG A 76 -8.35 2.87 10.29
N TRP A 77 -7.28 2.78 9.52
CA TRP A 77 -5.92 2.93 10.02
C TRP A 77 -4.98 3.36 8.88
N GLN A 78 -3.94 4.11 9.23
CA GLN A 78 -2.89 4.49 8.30
C GLN A 78 -1.52 4.44 8.95
N TYR A 79 -0.51 4.18 8.12
CA TYR A 79 0.89 4.38 8.40
C TYR A 79 1.48 5.22 7.27
N ILE A 80 2.02 6.38 7.61
CA ILE A 80 2.75 7.23 6.67
C ILE A 80 4.17 7.33 7.20
N SER A 81 5.13 6.93 6.38
CA SER A 81 6.52 6.87 6.77
C SER A 81 7.16 8.25 6.95
N GLY A 82 8.00 8.38 7.96
CA GLY A 82 8.75 9.61 8.21
C GLY A 82 9.98 9.79 7.31
N ASN A 83 10.44 8.74 6.63
CA ASN A 83 11.55 8.78 5.67
C ASN A 83 11.50 7.57 4.70
N PRO A 84 12.21 7.59 3.56
CA PRO A 84 12.06 6.55 2.51
C PRO A 84 12.40 5.11 2.94
N TYR A 85 13.12 4.93 4.06
CA TYR A 85 13.58 3.62 4.54
C TYR A 85 12.75 3.07 5.69
N ASP A 86 11.80 3.84 6.20
CA ASP A 86 10.97 3.47 7.33
C ASP A 86 9.70 2.76 6.84
N TRP A 87 9.52 1.52 7.29
CA TRP A 87 8.40 0.65 6.92
C TRP A 87 7.87 -0.03 8.17
N PRO A 88 6.53 -0.15 8.32
CA PRO A 88 5.98 -0.87 9.46
C PRO A 88 6.25 -2.37 9.31
N ASP A 89 6.43 -3.05 10.46
CA ASP A 89 6.46 -4.51 10.50
C ASP A 89 5.12 -5.07 9.98
N VAL A 90 5.17 -6.10 9.16
CA VAL A 90 3.98 -6.78 8.63
C VAL A 90 3.09 -7.34 9.74
N GLU A 91 3.67 -7.78 10.86
CA GLU A 91 2.90 -8.23 12.03
C GLU A 91 2.09 -7.09 12.64
N LYS A 92 2.62 -5.85 12.62
CA LYS A 92 1.88 -4.66 13.06
C LYS A 92 0.68 -4.41 12.15
N ILE A 93 0.85 -4.55 10.83
CA ILE A 93 -0.24 -4.39 9.85
C ILE A 93 -1.34 -5.43 10.11
N ILE A 94 -0.98 -6.71 10.23
CA ILE A 94 -1.93 -7.80 10.49
C ILE A 94 -2.66 -7.59 11.83
N SER A 95 -1.95 -7.12 12.86
CA SER A 95 -2.56 -6.79 14.15
C SER A 95 -3.58 -5.67 14.03
N GLN A 96 -3.29 -4.59 13.29
CA GLN A 96 -4.23 -3.49 13.07
C GLN A 96 -5.44 -3.94 12.25
N LEU A 97 -5.23 -4.77 11.23
CA LEU A 97 -6.32 -5.34 10.42
C LEU A 97 -7.30 -6.12 11.30
N ARG A 98 -6.80 -6.98 12.20
CA ARG A 98 -7.64 -7.73 13.14
C ARG A 98 -8.41 -6.82 14.11
N MET A 99 -7.82 -5.70 14.53
CA MET A 99 -8.50 -4.73 15.39
C MET A 99 -9.67 -4.05 14.67
N VAL A 100 -9.45 -3.62 13.42
CA VAL A 100 -10.49 -3.00 12.58
C VAL A 100 -11.65 -3.95 12.30
N GLN A 101 -11.39 -5.26 12.18
CA GLN A 101 -12.44 -6.25 11.95
C GLN A 101 -13.25 -6.62 13.20
N ALA A 102 -12.72 -6.31 14.38
CA ALA A 102 -13.38 -6.61 15.65
C ALA A 102 -14.31 -5.49 16.15
N SER A 103 -14.27 -4.31 15.51
CA SER A 103 -15.10 -3.13 15.80
C SER A 103 -16.34 -3.08 14.93
#